data_AF-A0AAD9IPT7-F1
#
_entry.id   AF-A0AAD9IPT7-F1
#
_cell.length_a   1.000
_cell.length_b   1.000
_cell.length_c   1.000
_cell.angle_alpha   90.00
_cell.angle_beta   90.00
_cell.angle_gamma   90.00
#
_symmetry.space_group_name_H-M   'P 1'
#
loop_
_entity.id
_entity.type
_entity.pdbx_description
1 polymer ?
#
loop_
_entity_poly.entity_id
_entity_poly.type
_entity_poly.pdbx_seq_one_letter_code
_entity_poly.pdbx_strand_id
1 'polypeptide(L)'
;MPQKLKGTLMYIVKNEDGATQEKIDFKLSLPCTSYLVGVPCDGDAFTKLLGSGDLAHKSSMQATVSETDIAPILAKVCFLAHFCVVEQIGNTASLYSRSIQSHHLCLLVKLQPNTLNFDGKSNDESLLSNVLDDIRGLLTT
;
A
#
# COMPACT_ATOMS: atom_id res chain seq x y z
N MET A 1 0.40 1.24 12.30
CA MET A 1 1.82 0.96 12.61
C MET A 1 2.24 -0.35 11.97
N PRO A 2 3.36 -0.38 11.21
CA PRO A 2 3.89 -1.59 10.60
C PRO A 2 4.37 -2.57 11.66
N GLN A 3 4.08 -3.86 11.45
CA GLN A 3 4.38 -4.92 12.43
C GLN A 3 5.57 -5.76 11.95
N LYS A 4 6.31 -6.37 12.88
CA LYS A 4 7.42 -7.28 12.56
C LYS A 4 7.24 -8.57 13.34
N LEU A 5 7.04 -9.68 12.64
CA LEU A 5 7.01 -11.01 13.24
C LEU A 5 8.44 -11.56 13.30
N LYS A 6 8.94 -11.81 14.51
CA LYS A 6 10.18 -12.55 14.70
C LYS A 6 9.84 -14.02 14.88
N GLY A 7 10.42 -14.88 14.06
CA GLY A 7 10.17 -16.32 14.10
C GLY A 7 11.48 -17.10 14.09
N THR A 8 11.40 -18.33 14.57
CA THR A 8 12.48 -19.31 14.51
C THR A 8 11.93 -20.58 13.87
N LEU A 9 12.52 -21.00 12.77
CA LEU A 9 12.24 -22.28 12.14
C LEU A 9 13.31 -23.28 12.58
N MET A 10 12.92 -24.32 13.31
CA MET A 10 13.79 -25.44 13.65
C MET A 10 13.37 -26.66 12.85
N TYR A 11 14.32 -27.31 12.18
CA TYR A 11 14.06 -28.52 11.40
C TYR A 11 15.23 -29.50 11.54
N ILE A 12 14.97 -30.77 11.25
CA ILE A 12 15.96 -31.84 11.31
C ILE A 12 16.17 -32.36 9.89
N VAL A 13 17.40 -32.32 9.41
CA VAL A 13 17.81 -32.92 8.14
C VAL A 13 18.39 -34.29 8.43
N LYS A 14 17.85 -35.33 7.81
CA LYS A 14 18.42 -36.68 7.87
C LYS A 14 19.26 -36.93 6.63
N ASN A 15 20.53 -37.23 6.84
CA ASN A 15 21.49 -37.65 5.82
C ASN A 15 21.91 -39.11 6.09
N GLU A 16 22.62 -39.72 5.15
CA GLU A 16 23.08 -41.11 5.25
C GLU A 16 23.99 -41.34 6.47
N ASP A 17 24.71 -40.30 6.94
CA ASP A 17 25.62 -40.33 8.09
C ASP A 17 24.96 -39.94 9.44
N GLY A 18 23.68 -39.57 9.46
CA GLY A 18 22.98 -39.18 10.69
C GLY A 18 21.95 -38.05 10.52
N ALA A 19 21.48 -37.50 11.64
CA ALA A 19 20.52 -36.39 11.65
C ALA A 19 21.17 -35.11 12.18
N THR A 20 21.09 -34.02 11.42
CA THR A 20 21.51 -32.67 11.87
C THR A 20 20.28 -31.83 12.18
N GLN A 21 20.34 -31.07 13.28
CA GLN A 21 19.29 -30.11 13.64
C GLN A 21 19.73 -28.72 13.20
N GLU A 22 18.90 -28.08 12.38
CA GLU A 22 19.10 -26.73 11.87
C GLU A 22 18.12 -25.76 12.54
N LYS A 23 18.59 -24.55 12.79
CA LYS A 23 17.79 -23.47 13.36
C LYS A 23 17.99 -22.21 12.53
N ILE A 24 16.89 -21.70 11.98
CA ILE A 24 16.86 -20.47 11.19
C ILE A 24 16.02 -19.44 11.93
N ASP A 25 16.66 -18.35 12.37
CA ASP A 25 15.97 -17.18 12.89
C ASP A 25 15.61 -16.24 11.74
N PHE A 26 14.33 -15.86 11.63
CA PHE A 26 13.84 -14.97 10.58
C PHE A 26 12.99 -13.82 11.14
N LYS A 27 12.87 -12.76 10.35
CA LYS A 27 11.99 -11.62 10.64
C LYS A 27 11.13 -11.35 9.42
N LEU A 28 9.81 -11.48 9.57
CA LEU A 28 8.84 -11.10 8.55
C LEU A 28 8.41 -9.65 8.82
N SER A 29 8.62 -8.77 7.84
CA SER A 29 8.10 -7.40 7.88
C SER A 29 6.68 -7.40 7.34
N LEU A 30 5.73 -6.90 8.13
CA LEU A 30 4.33 -6.76 7.76
C LEU A 30 4.01 -5.26 7.60
N PRO A 31 4.16 -4.71 6.39
CA PRO A 31 3.84 -3.31 6.11
C PRO A 31 2.35 -3.03 6.34
N CYS A 32 1.98 -1.75 6.46
CA CYS A 32 0.58 -1.37 6.67
C CYS A 32 -0.27 -1.72 5.44
N THR A 33 0.33 -1.68 4.24
CA THR A 33 -0.31 -2.10 2.98
C THR A 33 -0.75 -3.57 2.97
N SER A 34 -0.11 -4.46 3.74
CA SER A 34 -0.53 -5.87 3.85
C SER A 34 -1.87 -6.06 4.57
N TYR A 35 -2.35 -5.04 5.28
CA TYR A 35 -3.64 -5.05 5.98
C TYR A 35 -4.72 -4.28 5.23
N LEU A 36 -4.46 -3.95 3.96
CA LEU A 36 -5.42 -3.31 3.06
C LEU A 36 -6.15 -4.35 2.23
N VAL A 37 -7.39 -4.02 1.91
CA VAL A 37 -8.28 -4.85 1.11
C VAL A 37 -8.79 -4.00 -0.03
N GLY A 38 -8.60 -4.52 -1.25
CA GLY A 38 -9.17 -3.92 -2.46
C GLY A 38 -10.68 -4.07 -2.43
N VAL A 39 -11.37 -2.95 -2.22
CA VAL A 39 -12.84 -2.90 -2.25
C VAL A 39 -13.23 -2.06 -3.45
N PRO A 40 -14.00 -2.61 -4.41
CA PRO A 40 -14.52 -1.82 -5.52
C PRO A 40 -15.41 -0.71 -4.95
N CYS A 41 -15.20 0.51 -5.43
CA CYS A 41 -15.95 1.69 -5.03
C CYS A 41 -16.38 2.42 -6.29
N ASP A 42 -17.68 2.66 -6.43
CA ASP A 42 -18.19 3.47 -7.53
C ASP A 42 -17.86 4.96 -7.31
N GLY A 43 -17.87 5.73 -8.39
CA GLY A 43 -17.53 7.16 -8.35
C GLY A 43 -18.45 7.96 -7.42
N ASP A 44 -19.74 7.65 -7.40
CA ASP A 44 -20.72 8.35 -6.57
C ASP A 44 -20.49 8.13 -5.08
N ALA A 45 -20.20 6.90 -4.68
CA ALA A 45 -19.86 6.51 -3.31
C ALA A 45 -18.53 7.13 -2.89
N PHE A 46 -17.54 7.18 -3.80
CA PHE A 46 -16.26 7.83 -3.54
C PHE A 46 -16.43 9.34 -3.32
N THR A 47 -17.23 10.03 -4.14
CA THR A 47 -17.52 11.46 -3.97
C THR A 47 -18.28 11.73 -2.68
N LYS A 48 -19.28 10.90 -2.35
CA LYS A 48 -20.00 10.98 -1.06
C LYS A 48 -19.06 10.81 0.12
N LEU A 49 -18.13 9.85 0.05
CA LEU A 49 -17.15 9.60 1.09
C LEU A 49 -16.19 10.78 1.25
N LEU A 50 -15.70 11.37 0.15
CA LEU A 50 -14.87 12.57 0.19
C LEU A 50 -15.62 13.80 0.74
N GLY A 51 -16.93 13.89 0.50
CA GLY A 51 -17.80 14.95 0.97
C GLY A 51 -18.38 14.74 2.38
N SER A 52 -18.28 13.53 2.93
CA SER A 52 -18.84 13.16 4.24
C SER A 52 -18.21 13.92 5.42
N GLY A 53 -16.95 14.35 5.26
CA GLY A 53 -16.16 14.92 6.35
C GLY A 53 -15.49 13.89 7.26
N ASP A 54 -15.79 12.59 7.09
CA ASP A 54 -15.22 11.50 7.91
C ASP A 54 -13.71 11.28 7.66
N LEU A 55 -13.22 11.72 6.50
CA LEU A 55 -11.81 11.69 6.14
C LEU A 55 -11.09 12.95 6.63
N ALA A 56 -10.93 13.06 7.95
CA ALA A 56 -10.36 14.23 8.61
C ALA A 56 -8.87 14.47 8.27
N HIS A 57 -8.12 13.39 8.02
CA HIS A 57 -6.68 13.47 7.85
C HIS A 57 -6.29 13.48 6.38
N LYS A 58 -5.33 14.33 6.04
CA LYS A 58 -4.77 14.47 4.70
C LYS A 58 -3.25 14.39 4.80
N SER A 59 -2.64 13.65 3.90
CA SER A 59 -1.19 13.52 3.81
C SER A 59 -0.80 13.43 2.35
N SER A 60 0.30 14.05 1.98
CA SER A 60 0.78 14.10 0.61
C SER A 60 2.23 13.65 0.54
N MET A 61 2.57 12.93 -0.52
CA MET A 61 3.92 12.51 -0.82
C MET A 61 4.27 12.84 -2.27
N GLN A 62 5.50 13.24 -2.51
CA GLN A 62 6.08 13.36 -3.84
C GLN A 62 7.21 12.35 -4.01
N ALA A 63 7.26 11.70 -5.17
CA ALA A 63 8.33 10.80 -5.58
C ALA A 63 8.83 11.18 -6.98
N THR A 64 10.14 11.09 -7.21
CA THR A 64 10.73 11.27 -8.53
C THR A 64 10.63 9.95 -9.28
N VAL A 65 10.01 9.95 -10.46
CA VAL A 65 9.88 8.75 -11.31
C VAL A 65 10.27 9.09 -12.73
N SER A 66 10.89 8.12 -13.41
CA SER A 66 11.26 8.22 -14.83
C SER A 66 10.14 7.72 -15.76
N GLU A 67 9.04 7.21 -15.19
CA GLU A 67 7.87 6.71 -15.90
C GLU A 67 7.18 7.84 -16.68
N THR A 68 6.83 7.57 -17.93
CA THR A 68 6.10 8.51 -18.79
C THR A 68 4.59 8.29 -18.74
N ASP A 69 4.15 7.10 -18.32
CA ASP A 69 2.75 6.69 -18.23
C ASP A 69 2.37 6.35 -16.77
N ILE A 70 1.15 6.69 -16.38
CA ILE A 70 0.60 6.41 -15.05
C ILE A 70 0.11 4.96 -14.94
N ALA A 71 -0.25 4.30 -16.05
CA ALA A 71 -0.77 2.93 -16.04
C ALA A 71 0.12 1.90 -15.30
N PRO A 72 1.44 1.79 -15.56
CA PRO A 72 2.30 0.84 -14.83
C PRO A 72 2.40 1.15 -13.34
N ILE A 73 2.40 2.44 -12.98
CA ILE A 73 2.42 2.90 -11.60
C ILE A 73 1.15 2.46 -10.87
N LEU A 74 -0.02 2.66 -11.49
CA LEU A 74 -1.30 2.23 -10.93
C LEU A 74 -1.35 0.71 -10.79
N ALA A 75 -0.86 -0.04 -11.79
CA ALA A 75 -0.81 -1.50 -11.72
C ALA A 75 0.02 -1.97 -10.51
N LYS A 76 1.21 -1.39 -10.28
CA LYS A 76 2.04 -1.68 -9.10
C LYS A 76 1.31 -1.37 -7.79
N VAL A 77 0.71 -0.18 -7.68
CA VAL A 77 0.01 0.24 -6.46
C VAL A 77 -1.23 -0.62 -6.19
N CYS A 78 -2.01 -0.95 -7.22
CA CYS A 78 -3.19 -1.80 -7.09
C CYS A 78 -2.81 -3.23 -6.67
N PHE A 79 -1.75 -3.78 -7.27
CA PHE A 79 -1.31 -5.14 -6.98
C PHE A 79 -0.65 -5.29 -5.61
N LEU A 80 0.26 -4.37 -5.25
CA LEU A 80 1.09 -4.48 -4.04
C LEU A 80 0.47 -3.83 -2.81
N ALA A 81 -0.38 -2.82 -2.98
CA ALA A 81 -1.03 -2.10 -1.89
C ALA A 81 -2.56 -2.28 -1.85
N HIS A 82 -3.11 -3.18 -2.68
CA HIS A 82 -4.53 -3.52 -2.69
C HIS A 82 -5.46 -2.31 -2.85
N PHE A 83 -5.09 -1.37 -3.71
CA PHE A 83 -5.96 -0.29 -4.14
C PHE A 83 -6.79 -0.68 -5.37
N CYS A 84 -7.99 -0.12 -5.47
CA CYS A 84 -8.83 -0.20 -6.65
C CYS A 84 -8.89 1.16 -7.34
N VAL A 85 -8.75 1.19 -8.66
CA VAL A 85 -8.95 2.39 -9.47
C VAL A 85 -10.43 2.71 -9.51
N VAL A 86 -10.81 3.88 -9.00
CA VAL A 86 -12.19 4.40 -9.07
C VAL A 86 -12.39 5.16 -10.37
N GLU A 87 -11.44 6.04 -10.69
CA GLU A 87 -11.49 6.90 -11.87
C GLU A 87 -10.08 7.22 -12.34
N GLN A 88 -9.87 7.31 -13.65
CA GLN A 88 -8.63 7.79 -14.26
C GLN A 88 -8.96 8.82 -15.33
N ILE A 89 -8.38 10.02 -15.18
CA ILE A 89 -8.52 11.14 -16.12
C ILE A 89 -7.11 11.58 -16.52
N GLY A 90 -6.69 11.16 -17.72
CA GLY A 90 -5.34 11.43 -18.23
C GLY A 90 -4.25 10.93 -17.28
N ASN A 91 -3.40 11.84 -16.81
CA ASN A 91 -2.28 11.56 -15.90
C ASN A 91 -2.67 11.67 -14.41
N THR A 92 -3.97 11.64 -14.10
CA THR A 92 -4.46 11.67 -12.72
C THR A 92 -5.40 10.48 -12.49
N ALA A 93 -5.28 9.82 -11.35
CA ALA A 93 -6.11 8.69 -10.99
C ALA A 93 -6.55 8.75 -9.52
N SER A 94 -7.83 8.45 -9.29
CA SER A 94 -8.42 8.29 -7.97
C SER A 94 -8.44 6.81 -7.62
N LEU A 95 -7.85 6.48 -6.48
CA LEU A 95 -7.73 5.14 -5.95
C LEU A 95 -8.46 5.06 -4.60
N TYR A 96 -9.02 3.89 -4.32
CA TYR A 96 -9.68 3.61 -3.05
C TYR A 96 -9.23 2.26 -2.49
N SER A 97 -9.08 2.20 -1.17
CA SER A 97 -8.85 0.98 -0.42
C SER A 97 -9.45 1.07 0.97
N ARG A 98 -9.55 -0.06 1.66
CA ARG A 98 -10.02 -0.14 3.04
C ARG A 98 -9.10 -1.00 3.87
N SER A 99 -8.81 -0.60 5.11
CA SER A 99 -8.13 -1.49 6.05
C SER A 99 -9.05 -2.63 6.51
N ILE A 100 -8.48 -3.70 7.03
CA ILE A 100 -9.22 -4.77 7.73
C ILE A 100 -10.02 -4.28 8.95
N GLN A 101 -9.64 -3.13 9.53
CA GLN A 101 -10.38 -2.46 10.62
C GLN A 101 -11.48 -1.53 10.10
N SER A 102 -11.72 -1.52 8.78
CA SER A 102 -12.69 -0.67 8.12
C SER A 102 -12.35 0.82 8.12
N HIS A 103 -11.06 1.16 8.16
CA HIS A 103 -10.57 2.52 7.91
C HIS A 103 -10.54 2.79 6.40
N HIS A 104 -11.10 3.91 6.00
CA HIS A 104 -11.23 4.31 4.60
C HIS A 104 -9.95 5.01 4.14
N LEU A 105 -9.44 4.64 2.97
CA LEU A 105 -8.27 5.26 2.36
C LEU A 105 -8.60 5.68 0.93
N CYS A 106 -8.55 6.98 0.70
CA CYS A 106 -8.65 7.58 -0.62
C CYS A 106 -7.27 8.10 -1.02
N LEU A 107 -6.79 7.73 -2.21
CA LEU A 107 -5.54 8.25 -2.76
C LEU A 107 -5.83 8.91 -4.11
N LEU A 108 -5.22 10.06 -4.34
CA LEU A 108 -5.19 10.74 -5.62
C LEU A 108 -3.74 10.69 -6.12
N VAL A 109 -3.54 10.07 -7.26
CA VAL A 109 -2.23 9.93 -7.90
C VAL A 109 -2.18 10.90 -9.06
N LYS A 110 -1.19 11.78 -9.10
CA LYS A 110 -0.99 12.74 -10.18
C LYS A 110 0.42 12.63 -10.73
N LEU A 111 0.54 12.18 -11.98
CA LEU A 111 1.78 12.11 -12.71
C LEU A 111 2.05 13.44 -13.44
N GLN A 112 3.20 14.02 -13.13
CA GLN A 112 3.77 15.22 -13.75
C GLN A 112 5.11 14.85 -14.41
N PRO A 113 5.68 15.73 -15.26
CA PRO A 113 6.99 15.48 -15.84
C PRO A 113 8.04 15.21 -14.75
N ASN A 114 8.62 14.01 -14.75
CA ASN A 114 9.59 13.48 -13.79
C ASN A 114 9.14 13.42 -12.31
N THR A 115 7.88 13.72 -11.99
CA THR A 115 7.40 13.83 -10.62
C THR A 115 6.03 13.17 -10.46
N LEU A 116 5.85 12.43 -9.38
CA LEU A 116 4.62 11.72 -9.07
C LEU A 116 4.17 12.12 -7.69
N ASN A 117 2.97 12.69 -7.62
CA ASN A 117 2.36 13.12 -6.38
C ASN A 117 1.27 12.13 -5.96
N PHE A 118 1.26 11.79 -4.69
CA PHE A 118 0.23 11.02 -4.02
C PHE A 118 -0.40 11.90 -2.95
N ASP A 119 -1.67 12.26 -3.13
CA ASP A 119 -2.45 12.97 -2.14
C ASP A 119 -3.46 12.01 -1.52
N GLY A 120 -3.30 11.73 -0.24
CA GLY A 120 -4.12 10.79 0.48
C GLY A 120 -5.05 11.43 1.49
N LYS A 121 -6.21 10.80 1.69
CA LYS A 121 -7.17 11.12 2.74
C LYS A 121 -7.60 9.85 3.47
N SER A 122 -7.73 9.96 4.79
CA SER A 122 -8.06 8.84 5.67
C SER A 122 -8.81 9.31 6.90
N ASN A 123 -9.50 8.40 7.56
CA ASN A 123 -10.01 8.60 8.92
C ASN A 123 -8.96 8.31 10.01
N ASP A 124 -7.80 7.74 9.66
CA ASP A 124 -6.65 7.52 10.55
C ASP A 124 -5.36 8.10 9.95
N GLU A 125 -4.74 9.04 10.66
CA GLU A 125 -3.50 9.72 10.27
C GLU A 125 -2.28 8.79 10.22
N SER A 126 -2.18 7.93 11.23
CA SER A 126 -1.02 7.04 11.38
C SER A 126 -1.03 5.97 10.29
N LEU A 127 -2.20 5.44 9.94
CA LEU A 127 -2.36 4.51 8.85
C LEU A 127 -1.99 5.16 7.52
N LEU A 128 -2.47 6.39 7.29
CA LEU A 128 -2.23 7.09 6.04
C LEU A 128 -0.75 7.37 5.78
N SER A 129 -0.05 7.90 6.78
CA SER A 129 1.39 8.18 6.68
C SER A 129 2.20 6.91 6.41
N ASN A 130 1.95 5.83 7.16
CA ASN A 130 2.64 4.56 6.95
C ASN A 130 2.34 3.94 5.58
N VAL A 131 1.10 4.02 5.09
CA VAL A 131 0.74 3.51 3.75
C VAL A 131 1.45 4.29 2.64
N LEU A 132 1.56 5.62 2.77
CA LEU A 132 2.31 6.44 1.82
C LEU A 132 3.81 6.09 1.83
N ASP A 133 4.39 5.88 3.01
CA ASP A 133 5.79 5.46 3.13
C ASP A 133 6.03 4.05 2.55
N ASP A 134 5.10 3.11 2.76
CA ASP A 134 5.15 1.78 2.14
C ASP A 134 5.09 1.90 0.60
N ILE A 135 4.16 2.71 0.06
CA ILE A 135 4.07 2.97 -1.38
C ILE A 135 5.36 3.58 -1.93
N ARG A 136 6.01 4.50 -1.19
CA ARG A 136 7.31 5.04 -1.58
C ARG A 136 8.35 3.94 -1.77
N GLY A 137 8.41 3.00 -0.81
CA GLY A 137 9.31 1.85 -0.88
C GLY A 137 9.05 0.99 -2.12
N LEU A 138 7.78 0.74 -2.46
CA LEU A 138 7.39 -0.05 -3.63
C LEU A 138 7.75 0.61 -4.96
N LEU A 139 7.78 1.94 -5.02
CA LEU A 139 8.14 2.69 -6.23
C LEU A 139 9.66 2.79 -6.43
N THR A 140 10.44 2.66 -5.36
CA THR A 140 11.91 2.74 -5.39
C THR A 140 12.57 1.38 -5.65
N THR A 141 11.79 0.29 -5.62
CA THR A 141 12.24 -1.09 -5.85
C THR A 141 11.98 -1.51 -7.30
#